data_AF-A0A7C1EJA2-F1
#
_entry.id   AF-A0A7C1EJA2-F1
#
_cell.length_a   1.000
_cell.length_b   1.000
_cell.length_c   1.000
_cell.angle_alpha   90.00
_cell.angle_beta   90.00
_cell.angle_gamma   90.00
#
_symmetry.space_group_name_H-M   'P 1'
#
loop_
_entity.id
_entity.type
_entity.pdbx_description
1 polymer ?
#
loop_
_entity_poly.entity_id
_entity_poly.type
_entity_poly.pdbx_seq_one_letter_code
_entity_poly.pdbx_strand_id
1 'polypeptide(L)'
;MKGRNGSYAGTEAGGKWYSSYTDENFGASFTGLFYADESIIYFKKENSERVLKIPLRSVRRIEKGKLHAGKWLFNSTIVKIVWEKNGMELSSGFVFSRREFETQLAMQEIKNAVEDAKKGFIA
;
A
#
# COMPACT_ATOMS: atom_id res chain seq x y z
N MET A 1 1.29 13.09 -4.35
CA MET A 1 1.39 12.18 -5.52
C MET A 1 0.07 12.19 -6.29
N LYS A 2 0.10 12.31 -7.63
CA LYS A 2 -1.13 12.24 -8.47
C LYS A 2 -1.72 10.82 -8.45
N GLY A 3 -3.02 10.70 -8.71
CA GLY A 3 -3.72 9.41 -8.73
C GLY A 3 -3.17 8.43 -9.78
N ARG A 4 -2.96 7.18 -9.37
CA ARG A 4 -2.47 6.07 -10.21
C ARG A 4 -3.38 4.85 -10.03
N ASN A 5 -3.73 4.19 -11.14
CA ASN A 5 -4.48 2.94 -11.08
C ASN A 5 -3.60 1.82 -10.50
N GLY A 6 -4.19 0.96 -9.68
CA GLY A 6 -3.50 -0.17 -9.09
C GLY A 6 -4.48 -1.21 -8.56
N SER A 7 -3.93 -2.37 -8.22
CA SER A 7 -4.66 -3.45 -7.57
C SER A 7 -4.16 -3.62 -6.14
N TYR A 8 -5.07 -3.63 -5.17
CA TYR A 8 -4.76 -3.91 -3.77
C TYR A 8 -4.73 -5.43 -3.54
N ALA A 9 -3.59 -5.98 -3.12
CA ALA A 9 -3.39 -7.41 -2.92
C ALA A 9 -3.81 -7.92 -1.52
N GLY A 10 -4.24 -7.01 -0.63
CA GLY A 10 -4.62 -7.34 0.75
C GLY A 10 -3.66 -6.75 1.79
N THR A 11 -4.05 -6.85 3.06
CA THR A 11 -3.21 -6.49 4.21
C THR A 11 -2.87 -7.73 5.02
N GLU A 12 -1.61 -7.83 5.42
CA GLU A 12 -1.08 -8.85 6.33
C GLU A 12 -0.82 -8.24 7.71
N ALA A 13 -0.92 -9.06 8.76
CA ALA A 13 -0.42 -8.75 10.10
C ALA A 13 0.45 -9.93 10.54
N GLY A 14 1.70 -9.65 10.93
CA GLY A 14 2.67 -10.72 11.24
C GLY A 14 2.87 -11.73 10.10
N GLY A 15 2.80 -11.27 8.84
CA GLY A 15 2.95 -12.12 7.64
C GLY A 15 1.77 -13.07 7.35
N LYS A 16 0.71 -13.02 8.15
CA LYS A 16 -0.54 -13.76 7.88
C LYS A 16 -1.57 -12.83 7.28
N TRP A 17 -2.40 -13.33 6.37
CA TRP A 17 -3.51 -12.57 5.84
C TRP A 17 -4.40 -12.10 6.99
N TYR A 18 -4.48 -10.79 7.18
CA TYR A 18 -5.25 -10.22 8.27
C TYR A 18 -6.65 -9.90 7.77
N SER A 19 -7.47 -10.96 7.70
CA SER A 19 -8.88 -10.83 7.32
C SER A 19 -9.64 -9.96 8.30
N SER A 20 -9.28 -9.86 9.58
CA SER A 20 -9.98 -9.02 10.57
C SER A 20 -9.77 -7.50 10.43
N TYR A 21 -8.88 -7.02 9.54
CA TYR A 21 -8.92 -5.61 9.08
C TYR A 21 -10.18 -5.32 8.23
N THR A 22 -11.08 -6.29 8.09
CA THR A 22 -12.36 -6.21 7.35
C THR A 22 -13.49 -5.52 8.10
N ASP A 23 -13.26 -4.81 9.21
CA ASP A 23 -14.25 -3.80 9.63
C ASP A 23 -14.50 -2.76 8.49
N GLU A 24 -13.59 -2.68 7.51
CA GLU A 24 -13.77 -1.94 6.25
C GLU A 24 -14.06 -2.80 4.99
N ASN A 25 -14.41 -4.11 5.08
CA ASN A 25 -14.62 -5.07 3.95
C ASN A 25 -13.75 -4.84 2.71
N PHE A 26 -12.47 -4.51 2.89
CA PHE A 26 -11.49 -4.70 1.84
C PHE A 26 -11.17 -6.21 1.77
N GLY A 27 -12.12 -6.99 1.24
CA GLY A 27 -11.89 -8.38 0.81
C GLY A 27 -10.75 -8.52 -0.21
N ALA A 28 -10.53 -9.74 -0.69
CA ALA A 28 -9.37 -10.05 -1.52
C ALA A 28 -9.38 -9.30 -2.87
N SER A 29 -8.23 -8.75 -3.28
CA SER A 29 -7.92 -8.21 -4.62
C SER A 29 -8.94 -7.27 -5.26
N PHE A 30 -8.71 -5.95 -5.16
CA PHE A 30 -9.54 -4.96 -5.87
C PHE A 30 -8.70 -4.03 -6.73
N THR A 31 -9.26 -3.64 -7.87
CA THR A 31 -8.79 -2.48 -8.65
C THR A 31 -9.23 -1.19 -7.96
N GLY A 32 -8.41 -0.15 -8.10
CA GLY A 32 -8.70 1.14 -7.50
C GLY A 32 -7.66 2.20 -7.84
N LEU A 33 -7.87 3.36 -7.24
CA LEU A 33 -7.02 4.53 -7.39
C LEU A 33 -6.15 4.70 -6.14
N PHE A 34 -4.84 4.68 -6.36
CA PHE A 34 -3.82 4.98 -5.36
C PHE A 34 -3.36 6.43 -5.51
N TYR A 35 -3.31 7.19 -4.42
CA TYR A 35 -2.80 8.56 -4.40
C TYR A 35 -2.25 8.90 -3.01
N ALA A 36 -1.54 10.00 -2.88
CA ALA A 36 -1.04 10.46 -1.59
C ALA A 36 -1.07 11.99 -1.52
N ASP A 37 -1.42 12.52 -0.36
CA ASP A 37 -1.18 13.92 0.02
C ASP A 37 0.11 14.02 0.85
N GLU A 38 0.31 15.15 1.53
CA GLU A 38 1.49 15.42 2.36
C GLU A 38 1.58 14.53 3.62
N SER A 39 0.49 13.87 4.00
CA SER A 39 0.33 13.18 5.28
C SER A 39 -0.12 11.73 5.17
N ILE A 40 -0.90 11.38 4.14
CA ILE A 40 -1.61 10.11 4.03
C ILE A 40 -1.47 9.54 2.62
N ILE A 41 -1.24 8.23 2.56
CA ILE A 41 -1.46 7.40 1.38
C ILE A 41 -2.90 6.91 1.39
N TYR A 42 -3.56 7.04 0.24
CA TYR A 42 -4.92 6.60 0.01
C TYR A 42 -4.98 5.52 -1.06
N PHE A 43 -5.84 4.54 -0.83
CA PHE A 43 -6.30 3.63 -1.89
C PHE A 43 -7.83 3.58 -1.88
N LYS A 44 -8.44 4.13 -2.94
CA LYS A 44 -9.89 4.10 -3.14
C LYS A 44 -10.24 2.96 -4.08
N LYS A 45 -11.04 2.01 -3.60
CA LYS A 45 -11.57 0.94 -4.44
C LYS A 45 -12.53 1.51 -5.49
N GLU A 46 -12.45 0.99 -6.71
CA GLU A 46 -13.37 1.37 -7.79
C GLU A 46 -14.83 1.06 -7.41
N ASN A 47 -15.75 1.98 -7.75
CA ASN A 47 -17.18 1.87 -7.40
C ASN A 47 -17.45 1.70 -5.89
N SER A 48 -16.56 2.21 -5.04
CA SER A 48 -16.73 2.20 -3.59
C SER A 48 -16.39 3.56 -2.99
N GLU A 49 -17.13 3.93 -1.95
CA GLU A 49 -16.77 5.08 -1.10
C GLU A 49 -15.66 4.74 -0.11
N ARG A 50 -15.27 3.47 -0.02
CA ARG A 50 -14.26 2.99 0.93
C ARG A 50 -12.86 3.35 0.46
N VAL A 51 -12.09 3.90 1.39
CA VAL A 51 -10.71 4.36 1.16
C VAL A 51 -9.83 3.82 2.25
N LEU A 52 -8.87 2.97 1.88
CA LEU A 52 -7.78 2.60 2.78
C LEU A 52 -6.89 3.82 2.97
N LYS A 53 -6.65 4.19 4.22
CA LYS A 53 -5.80 5.32 4.62
C LYS A 53 -4.60 4.79 5.39
N ILE A 54 -3.39 5.08 4.89
CA ILE A 54 -2.13 4.73 5.55
C ILE A 54 -1.40 6.05 5.84
N PRO A 55 -1.33 6.50 7.10
CA PRO A 55 -0.56 7.68 7.45
C PRO A 55 0.91 7.51 7.04
N LEU A 56 1.48 8.44 6.29
CA LEU A 56 2.87 8.38 5.81
C LEU A 56 3.87 8.24 6.98
N ARG A 57 3.56 8.88 8.11
CA ARG A 57 4.35 8.79 9.35
C ARG A 57 4.37 7.40 9.98
N SER A 58 3.31 6.62 9.76
CA SER A 58 3.22 5.25 10.26
C SER A 58 4.00 4.26 9.39
N VAL A 59 4.43 4.66 8.19
CA VAL A 59 5.17 3.79 7.28
C VAL A 59 6.57 3.52 7.83
N ARG A 60 6.82 2.25 8.15
CA ARG A 60 8.10 1.75 8.64
C ARG A 60 9.06 1.51 7.49
N ARG A 61 8.60 0.81 6.44
CA ARG A 61 9.41 0.46 5.26
C ARG A 61 8.55 0.14 4.05
N ILE A 62 9.15 0.19 2.87
CA ILE A 62 8.52 -0.19 1.60
C ILE A 62 9.35 -1.32 0.99
N GLU A 63 8.72 -2.45 0.75
CA GLU A 63 9.36 -3.66 0.25
C GLU A 63 8.79 -4.06 -1.12
N LYS A 64 9.50 -4.96 -1.80
CA LYS A 64 9.02 -5.61 -3.02
C LYS A 64 8.94 -7.11 -2.80
N GLY A 65 7.94 -7.76 -3.38
CA GLY A 65 7.80 -9.21 -3.29
C GLY A 65 6.94 -9.79 -4.40
N LYS A 66 6.90 -11.12 -4.48
CA LYS A 66 5.99 -11.87 -5.35
C LYS A 66 4.87 -12.57 -4.58
N LEU A 67 5.03 -12.71 -3.26
CA LEU A 67 4.08 -13.34 -2.35
C LEU A 67 3.51 -12.30 -1.40
N HIS A 68 2.18 -12.21 -1.29
CA HIS A 68 1.49 -11.35 -0.32
C HIS A 68 0.08 -11.87 -0.02
N ALA A 69 -0.31 -11.87 1.25
CA ALA A 69 -1.58 -12.34 1.78
C ALA A 69 -1.95 -13.75 1.28
N GLY A 70 -0.97 -14.66 1.24
CA GLY A 70 -1.13 -16.03 0.73
C GLY A 70 -1.28 -16.13 -0.79
N LYS A 71 -1.10 -15.04 -1.53
CA LYS A 71 -1.16 -15.02 -3.00
C LYS A 71 0.24 -14.89 -3.60
N TRP A 72 0.58 -15.80 -4.51
CA TRP A 72 1.77 -15.67 -5.35
C TRP A 72 1.36 -15.04 -6.70
N LEU A 73 1.92 -13.88 -7.02
CA LEU A 73 1.71 -13.23 -8.32
C LEU A 73 2.92 -13.48 -9.21
N PHE A 74 2.81 -14.48 -10.09
CA PHE A 74 3.93 -14.96 -10.90
C PHE A 74 4.45 -13.91 -11.90
N ASN A 75 3.56 -13.04 -12.39
CA ASN A 75 3.84 -12.05 -13.45
C ASN A 75 3.74 -10.59 -12.98
N SER A 76 3.79 -10.33 -11.67
CA SER A 76 3.68 -8.97 -11.16
C SER A 76 4.45 -8.79 -9.87
N THR A 77 5.13 -7.66 -9.76
CA THR A 77 5.82 -7.25 -8.54
C THR A 77 4.82 -6.58 -7.62
N ILE A 78 4.77 -7.06 -6.37
CA ILE A 78 3.95 -6.50 -5.30
C ILE A 78 4.81 -5.48 -4.57
N VAL A 79 4.34 -4.24 -4.53
CA VAL A 79 4.86 -3.20 -3.64
C VAL A 79 4.16 -3.36 -2.29
N LYS A 80 4.93 -3.67 -1.25
CA LYS A 80 4.43 -3.82 0.11
C LYS A 80 4.74 -2.56 0.89
N ILE A 81 3.71 -1.93 1.44
CA ILE A 81 3.85 -0.82 2.36
C ILE A 81 3.71 -1.41 3.75
N VAL A 82 4.80 -1.40 4.52
CA VAL A 82 4.81 -1.86 5.91
C VAL A 82 4.65 -0.66 6.83
N TRP A 83 3.64 -0.71 7.69
CA TRP A 83 3.22 0.41 8.52
C TRP A 83 2.66 -0.05 9.85
N GLU A 84 2.55 0.86 10.81
CA GLU A 84 2.07 0.53 12.15
C GLU A 84 0.70 1.16 12.44
N LYS A 85 -0.18 0.39 13.07
CA LYS A 85 -1.47 0.89 13.58
C LYS A 85 -1.73 0.29 14.95
N ASN A 86 -1.95 1.13 15.96
CA ASN A 86 -2.24 0.70 17.34
C ASN A 86 -1.22 -0.33 17.87
N GLY A 87 0.08 -0.11 17.59
CA GLY A 87 1.16 -1.02 18.00
C GLY A 87 1.26 -2.32 17.19
N MET A 88 0.43 -2.52 16.17
CA MET A 88 0.48 -3.68 15.27
C MET A 88 1.19 -3.31 13.96
N GLU A 89 2.17 -4.11 13.56
CA GLU A 89 2.78 -4.03 12.23
C GLU A 89 1.86 -4.67 11.18
N LEU A 90 1.49 -3.86 10.19
CA LEU A 90 0.65 -4.22 9.05
C LEU A 90 1.46 -4.10 7.76
N SER A 91 1.13 -4.93 6.78
CA SER A 91 1.73 -4.88 5.45
C SER A 91 0.66 -4.88 4.37
N SER A 92 0.47 -3.75 3.70
CA SER A 92 -0.50 -3.57 2.62
C SER A 92 0.17 -3.74 1.26
N GLY A 93 -0.30 -4.69 0.46
CA GLY A 93 0.28 -5.02 -0.84
C GLY A 93 -0.44 -4.34 -1.99
N PHE A 94 0.30 -3.84 -2.96
CA PHE A 94 -0.22 -3.18 -4.16
C PHE A 94 0.50 -3.66 -5.42
N VAL A 95 -0.23 -3.72 -6.52
CA VAL A 95 0.31 -4.00 -7.86
C VAL A 95 -0.09 -2.84 -8.78
N PHE A 96 0.89 -2.11 -9.28
CA PHE A 96 0.66 -0.93 -10.13
C PHE A 96 0.71 -1.26 -11.62
N SER A 97 1.61 -2.16 -12.01
CA SER A 97 1.79 -2.54 -13.41
C SER A 97 2.36 -3.95 -13.52
N ARG A 98 2.13 -4.58 -14.67
CA ARG A 98 2.85 -5.82 -15.06
C ARG A 98 4.28 -5.53 -15.52
N ARG A 99 4.59 -4.28 -15.86
CA ARG A 99 5.94 -3.85 -16.26
C ARG A 99 6.73 -3.47 -15.01
N GLU A 100 7.88 -4.10 -14.81
CA GLU A 100 8.73 -3.88 -13.65
C GLU A 100 9.14 -2.41 -13.50
N PHE A 101 9.50 -1.76 -14.61
CA PHE A 101 9.89 -0.35 -14.62
C PHE A 101 8.81 0.58 -14.05
N GLU A 102 7.56 0.40 -14.48
CA GLU A 102 6.42 1.19 -13.98
C GLU A 102 6.17 0.97 -12.48
N THR A 103 6.35 -0.27 -12.01
CA THR A 103 6.23 -0.60 -10.59
C THR A 103 7.36 0.02 -9.78
N GLN A 104 8.58 0.07 -10.32
CA GLN A 104 9.72 0.75 -9.67
C GLN A 104 9.52 2.26 -9.59
N LEU A 105 8.99 2.89 -10.64
CA LEU A 105 8.63 4.31 -10.61
C LEU A 105 7.61 4.60 -9.51
N ALA A 106 6.52 3.83 -9.45
CA ALA A 106 5.51 3.97 -8.41
C ALA A 106 6.11 3.76 -7.01
N MET A 107 6.97 2.76 -6.83
CA MET A 107 7.65 2.51 -5.57
C MET A 107 8.55 3.67 -5.15
N GLN A 108 9.26 4.29 -6.10
CA GLN A 108 10.11 5.45 -5.82
C GLN A 108 9.28 6.69 -5.46
N GLU A 109 8.17 6.93 -6.15
CA GLU A 109 7.23 8.02 -5.83
C GLU A 109 6.70 7.89 -4.38
N ILE A 110 6.34 6.67 -3.96
CA ILE A 110 5.87 6.39 -2.60
C ILE A 110 7.00 6.62 -1.58
N LYS A 111 8.21 6.15 -1.86
CA LYS A 111 9.38 6.38 -0.99
C LYS A 111 9.63 7.86 -0.77
N ASN A 112 9.65 8.65 -1.83
CA ASN A 112 9.87 10.09 -1.74
C ASN A 112 8.78 10.74 -0.88
N ALA A 113 7.50 10.41 -1.10
CA ALA A 113 6.41 10.93 -0.27
C ALA A 113 6.56 10.58 1.22
N VAL A 114 6.99 9.36 1.55
CA VAL A 114 7.26 8.93 2.93
C VAL A 114 8.44 9.68 3.54
N GLU A 115 9.52 9.87 2.78
CA GLU A 115 10.70 10.61 3.23
C GLU A 115 10.38 12.08 3.48
N ASP A 116 9.67 12.74 2.57
CA ASP A 116 9.29 14.15 2.70
C ASP A 116 8.38 14.37 3.91
N ALA A 117 7.40 13.50 4.13
CA ALA A 117 6.53 13.55 5.30
C ALA A 117 7.27 13.33 6.64
N LYS A 118 8.40 12.60 6.62
CA LYS A 118 9.27 12.42 7.79
C LYS A 118 10.20 13.61 8.01
N LYS A 119 10.73 14.22 6.95
CA LYS A 119 11.60 15.41 7.02
C LYS A 119 10.85 16.64 7.53
N GLY A 120 9.62 16.86 7.07
CA GLY A 120 8.76 17.97 7.52
C GLY A 120 8.32 17.93 8.99
N PHE A 121 8.79 16.94 9.76
CA PHE A 121 8.53 16.82 11.20
C PHE A 121 9.77 17.08 12.07
N ILE A 122 10.96 17.20 11.47
CA ILE A 122 12.23 17.47 12.16
C ILE A 122 12.56 18.98 12.15
N ALA A 123 11.66 19.82 11.65
CA ALA A 123 11.78 21.28 11.62
C ALA A 123 11.05 21.94 12.80
#